data_AF-A0A4Q7TUL0-F1
#
_entry.id   AF-A0A4Q7TUL0-F1
#
_cell.length_a   1.000
_cell.length_b   1.000
_cell.length_c   1.000
_cell.angle_alpha   90.00
_cell.angle_beta   90.00
_cell.angle_gamma   90.00
#
_symmetry.space_group_name_H-M   'P 1'
#
loop_
_entity.id
_entity.type
_entity.pdbx_description
1 polymer ?
#
loop_
_entity_poly.entity_id
_entity_poly.type
_entity_poly.pdbx_seq_one_letter_code
_entity_poly.pdbx_strand_id
1 'polypeptide(L)'
;MRAQESPLATPRRGQPRRAAGRRIAAVLLPLLAALPIAGLPLALGSTPAHAAARVDVSPAPSADAATTVALSGSGFQYQPNAPGGVYVFFGAVADPATNSWSPSQGGKSGETFAYAGTDGSRLLVAFAGGSSSGEANGVIDANGAWSAQLTIPGARFTASFGNPHEGAQGAGQEIDCLQVQCGIITIGAHGLVNANNESFTPVSFAAANGQLQSGSGAVQEFGGASTNDAATKIEVPGAAEAPAAAADETGAETTAAAPQPAAAPGVADTPDATLTWVVLGVLAVAVLALGAAITVVTVKRRGAARALAASTATATPPGPGAPASGPAPEGTVTGGASAAFRAREEVGS
;
A
#
# COMPACT_ATOMS: atom_id res chain seq x y z
N MET A 1 -54.26 57.25 30.33
CA MET A 1 -53.93 58.02 31.55
C MET A 1 -52.43 58.04 31.71
N ARG A 2 -51.84 59.23 31.84
CA ARG A 2 -50.40 59.46 32.12
C ARG A 2 -50.13 59.39 33.63
N ALA A 3 -48.97 58.87 34.02
CA ALA A 3 -48.20 59.21 35.23
C ALA A 3 -46.80 58.59 35.02
N GLN A 4 -45.70 59.32 34.80
CA GLN A 4 -44.86 60.10 35.76
C GLN A 4 -44.56 59.36 37.07
N GLU A 5 -43.27 59.07 37.31
CA GLU A 5 -42.58 59.27 38.61
C GLU A 5 -41.05 59.11 38.46
N SER A 6 -40.32 59.89 39.25
CA SER A 6 -38.86 60.13 39.19
C SER A 6 -38.09 59.30 40.27
N PRO A 7 -36.88 59.70 40.77
CA PRO A 7 -35.62 58.93 40.74
C PRO A 7 -35.12 58.47 42.14
N LEU A 8 -33.79 58.26 42.33
CA LEU A 8 -32.98 57.92 43.54
C LEU A 8 -32.47 56.45 43.57
N ALA A 9 -31.27 56.07 44.03
CA ALA A 9 -30.17 56.71 44.75
C ALA A 9 -28.84 55.91 44.57
N THR A 10 -27.71 56.57 44.81
CA THR A 10 -26.35 56.00 45.05
C THR A 10 -26.16 55.70 46.56
N PRO A 11 -25.20 54.86 47.04
CA PRO A 11 -23.88 55.42 47.42
C PRO A 11 -22.64 54.48 47.43
N ARG A 12 -21.50 55.08 47.04
CA ARG A 12 -20.14 55.20 47.65
C ARG A 12 -19.37 54.03 48.33
N ARG A 13 -18.13 53.88 47.80
CA ARG A 13 -16.76 53.99 48.41
C ARG A 13 -16.30 53.04 49.53
N GLY A 14 -15.07 52.51 49.34
CA GLY A 14 -14.09 52.36 50.44
C GLY A 14 -12.95 51.36 50.20
N GLN A 15 -11.82 51.80 49.63
CA GLN A 15 -10.47 51.39 50.05
C GLN A 15 -9.91 52.50 50.98
N PRO A 16 -8.78 52.38 51.73
CA PRO A 16 -7.69 51.38 51.71
C PRO A 16 -7.16 51.00 53.13
N ARG A 17 -6.14 50.12 53.22
CA ARG A 17 -4.80 50.39 53.81
C ARG A 17 -4.04 49.12 54.20
N ARG A 18 -2.73 49.16 53.95
CA ARG A 18 -1.70 48.16 54.28
C ARG A 18 -1.08 48.43 55.66
N ALA A 19 -0.64 47.37 56.35
CA ALA A 19 0.56 47.29 57.21
C ALA A 19 0.83 45.78 57.47
N ALA A 20 1.97 45.19 57.07
CA ALA A 20 3.22 45.07 57.85
C ALA A 20 2.98 44.64 59.31
N GLY A 21 3.48 43.55 59.88
CA GLY A 21 4.34 42.45 59.45
C GLY A 21 4.76 41.68 60.73
N ARG A 22 5.03 40.37 60.69
CA ARG A 22 5.89 39.70 61.68
C ARG A 22 6.39 38.37 61.15
N ARG A 23 7.71 38.17 61.29
CA ARG A 23 8.49 37.01 60.87
C ARG A 23 8.30 35.86 61.87
N ILE A 24 8.17 34.63 61.38
CA ILE A 24 8.68 33.42 62.04
C ILE A 24 9.32 32.55 60.95
N ALA A 25 10.60 32.26 61.15
CA ALA A 25 11.39 31.35 60.36
C ALA A 25 11.00 29.90 60.70
N ALA A 26 10.85 29.06 59.69
CA ALA A 26 10.98 27.62 59.82
C ALA A 26 11.77 27.10 58.62
N VAL A 27 12.97 26.65 58.95
CA VAL A 27 13.99 26.01 58.13
C VAL A 27 13.45 24.67 57.60
N LEU A 28 13.39 24.50 56.27
CA LEU A 28 13.37 23.19 55.60
C LEU A 28 13.96 23.32 54.18
N LEU A 29 15.28 23.15 54.07
CA LEU A 29 15.91 22.38 52.98
C LEU A 29 16.43 21.10 53.66
N PRO A 30 16.41 19.91 53.04
CA PRO A 30 16.84 19.64 51.65
C PRO A 30 15.85 18.72 50.90
N LEU A 31 15.87 18.55 49.58
CA LEU A 31 16.79 17.65 48.89
C LEU A 31 16.56 17.87 47.38
N LEU A 32 17.47 18.59 46.73
CA LEU A 32 17.63 18.48 45.28
C LEU A 32 18.16 17.07 45.01
N ALA A 33 17.26 16.15 44.67
CA ALA A 33 17.65 14.94 43.97
C ALA A 33 18.10 15.37 42.56
N ALA A 34 19.41 15.56 42.41
CA ALA A 34 20.06 15.45 41.12
C ALA A 34 19.79 14.03 40.60
N LEU A 35 18.75 13.88 39.79
CA LEU A 35 18.66 12.74 38.89
C LEU A 35 19.78 12.94 37.86
N PRO A 36 20.81 12.09 37.80
CA PRO A 36 21.52 11.95 36.54
C PRO A 36 20.47 11.46 35.55
N ILE A 37 20.09 12.32 34.60
CA ILE A 37 19.55 11.89 33.32
C ILE A 37 20.72 11.15 32.69
N ALA A 38 20.91 9.89 33.10
CA ALA A 38 21.71 8.94 32.36
C ALA A 38 21.03 8.91 31.00
N GLY A 39 21.70 9.54 30.02
CA GLY A 39 21.29 9.50 28.63
C GLY A 39 21.28 8.05 28.22
N LEU A 40 20.13 7.40 28.40
CA LEU A 40 19.79 6.22 27.65
C LEU A 40 19.77 6.73 26.21
N PRO A 41 20.70 6.30 25.33
CA PRO A 41 20.45 6.47 23.92
C PRO A 41 19.15 5.71 23.69
N LEU A 42 18.07 6.46 23.48
CA LEU A 42 16.93 5.94 22.73
C LEU A 42 17.55 5.52 21.41
N ALA A 43 17.96 4.26 21.34
CA ALA A 43 18.14 3.55 20.10
C ALA A 43 16.74 3.51 19.48
N LEU A 44 16.33 4.64 18.92
CA LEU A 44 15.41 4.70 17.81
C LEU A 44 16.09 3.79 16.79
N GLY A 45 15.68 2.52 16.80
CA GLY A 45 16.16 1.57 15.81
C GLY A 45 15.99 2.26 14.48
N SER A 46 17.11 2.55 13.82
CA SER A 46 17.08 2.93 12.42
C SER A 46 16.48 1.73 11.73
N THR A 47 15.17 1.76 11.47
CA THR A 47 14.57 0.87 10.49
C THR A 47 15.44 1.06 9.26
N PRO A 48 16.08 -0.01 8.73
CA PRO A 48 16.90 0.14 7.54
C PRO A 48 16.06 0.90 6.53
N ALA A 49 16.60 2.00 6.01
CA ALA A 49 15.95 2.70 4.92
C ALA A 49 15.94 1.70 3.76
N HIS A 50 14.82 1.01 3.58
CA HIS A 50 14.62 0.15 2.43
C HIS A 50 14.65 1.08 1.22
N ALA A 51 15.73 0.99 0.44
CA ALA A 51 15.74 1.62 -0.87
C ALA A 51 14.52 1.12 -1.63
N ALA A 52 13.79 2.02 -2.28
CA ALA A 52 12.66 1.62 -3.13
C ALA A 52 13.12 0.54 -4.11
N ALA A 53 12.30 -0.49 -4.32
CA ALA A 53 12.63 -1.57 -5.25
C ALA A 53 13.00 -1.00 -6.64
N ARG A 54 14.10 -1.49 -7.20
CA ARG A 54 14.57 -1.12 -8.55
C ARG A 54 15.13 -2.33 -9.29
N VAL A 55 15.09 -2.26 -10.61
CA VAL A 55 15.65 -3.30 -11.48
C VAL A 55 16.61 -2.68 -12.49
N ASP A 56 17.88 -3.00 -12.39
CA ASP A 56 18.86 -2.65 -13.41
C ASP A 56 18.76 -3.61 -14.61
N VAL A 57 18.89 -3.08 -15.82
CA VAL A 57 18.76 -3.82 -17.09
C VAL A 57 20.06 -3.69 -17.89
N SER A 58 20.65 -4.80 -18.29
CA SER A 58 21.87 -4.82 -19.12
C SER A 58 21.93 -6.02 -20.07
N PRO A 59 22.35 -5.84 -21.33
CA PRO A 59 22.62 -4.57 -22.00
C PRO A 59 21.32 -3.78 -22.25
N ALA A 60 21.44 -2.57 -22.81
CA ALA A 60 20.28 -1.90 -23.38
C ALA A 60 19.69 -2.77 -24.52
N PRO A 61 18.38 -3.06 -24.52
CA PRO A 61 17.75 -3.90 -25.54
C PRO A 61 17.75 -3.22 -26.91
N SER A 62 17.81 -4.01 -27.98
CA SER A 62 17.64 -3.52 -29.36
C SER A 62 16.23 -2.98 -29.58
N ALA A 63 16.11 -1.85 -30.27
CA ALA A 63 14.81 -1.31 -30.69
C ALA A 63 14.10 -2.23 -31.70
N ASP A 64 14.87 -2.93 -32.55
CA ASP A 64 14.36 -3.59 -33.75
C ASP A 64 14.33 -5.13 -33.66
N ALA A 65 14.86 -5.69 -32.57
CA ALA A 65 15.01 -7.14 -32.43
C ALA A 65 14.91 -7.62 -30.98
N ALA A 66 14.52 -8.88 -30.82
CA ALA A 66 14.49 -9.53 -29.51
C ALA A 66 15.89 -9.53 -28.89
N THR A 67 15.97 -9.12 -27.62
CA THR A 67 17.20 -9.07 -26.84
C THR A 67 17.00 -9.77 -25.51
N THR A 68 17.86 -10.75 -25.21
CA THR A 68 17.95 -11.29 -23.85
C THR A 68 18.81 -10.35 -23.00
N VAL A 69 18.22 -9.85 -21.92
CA VAL A 69 18.86 -8.94 -20.97
C VAL A 69 19.03 -9.64 -19.62
N ALA A 70 20.10 -9.30 -18.92
CA ALA A 70 20.28 -9.58 -17.52
C ALA A 70 19.56 -8.51 -16.68
N LEU A 71 18.79 -8.98 -15.70
CA LEU A 71 18.13 -8.14 -14.71
C LEU A 71 18.82 -8.30 -13.36
N SER A 72 19.03 -7.19 -12.66
CA SER A 72 19.52 -7.17 -11.29
C SER A 72 18.58 -6.34 -10.43
N GLY A 73 17.85 -7.00 -9.54
CA GLY A 73 16.93 -6.36 -8.61
C GLY A 73 17.60 -6.03 -7.28
N SER A 74 17.20 -4.91 -6.67
CA SER A 74 17.61 -4.53 -5.32
C SER A 74 16.55 -3.70 -4.60
N GLY A 75 16.56 -3.71 -3.28
CA GLY A 75 15.59 -2.95 -2.46
C GLY A 75 14.23 -3.64 -2.30
N PHE A 76 14.09 -4.87 -2.76
CA PHE A 76 12.85 -5.63 -2.60
C PHE A 76 12.66 -6.06 -1.14
N GLN A 77 11.43 -6.05 -0.67
CA GLN A 77 11.10 -6.66 0.60
C GLN A 77 11.20 -8.18 0.47
N TYR A 78 12.10 -8.78 1.24
CA TYR A 78 12.16 -10.22 1.45
C TYR A 78 11.14 -10.68 2.49
N GLN A 79 10.43 -11.77 2.20
CA GLN A 79 9.57 -12.46 3.16
C GLN A 79 10.04 -13.91 3.33
N PRO A 80 10.67 -14.25 4.46
CA PRO A 80 11.29 -15.56 4.63
C PRO A 80 10.28 -16.69 4.54
N ASN A 81 10.57 -17.66 3.66
CA ASN A 81 9.77 -18.85 3.42
C ASN A 81 8.33 -18.58 2.96
N ALA A 82 8.00 -17.35 2.57
CA ALA A 82 6.67 -17.03 2.07
C ALA A 82 6.47 -17.64 0.67
N PRO A 83 5.26 -18.13 0.34
CA PRO A 83 4.95 -18.53 -1.03
C PRO A 83 5.01 -17.32 -1.98
N GLY A 84 5.32 -17.58 -3.25
CA GLY A 84 5.39 -16.53 -4.27
C GLY A 84 6.66 -15.68 -4.21
N GLY A 85 6.49 -14.38 -4.44
CA GLY A 85 7.58 -13.42 -4.67
C GLY A 85 7.08 -12.25 -5.50
N VAL A 86 7.77 -11.96 -6.61
CA VAL A 86 7.34 -10.96 -7.61
C VAL A 86 7.22 -11.58 -8.99
N TYR A 87 6.24 -11.11 -9.75
CA TYR A 87 6.30 -11.22 -11.19
C TYR A 87 7.07 -10.05 -11.78
N VAL A 88 7.88 -10.34 -12.78
CA VAL A 88 8.68 -9.37 -13.51
C VAL A 88 8.28 -9.42 -14.97
N PHE A 89 7.95 -8.26 -15.54
CA PHE A 89 7.51 -8.13 -16.92
C PHE A 89 8.26 -7.02 -17.64
N PHE A 90 8.40 -7.15 -18.96
CA PHE A 90 8.63 -5.99 -19.82
C PHE A 90 7.28 -5.47 -20.33
N GLY A 91 7.02 -4.17 -20.17
CA GLY A 91 5.73 -3.60 -20.52
C GLY A 91 5.65 -2.09 -20.43
N ALA A 92 4.42 -1.57 -20.45
CA ALA A 92 4.11 -0.17 -20.24
C ALA A 92 3.11 -0.01 -19.09
N VAL A 93 3.17 1.14 -18.44
CA VAL A 93 2.27 1.52 -17.35
C VAL A 93 1.62 2.87 -17.65
N ALA A 94 0.42 3.08 -17.13
CA ALA A 94 -0.24 4.37 -17.14
C ALA A 94 0.43 5.28 -16.12
N ASP A 95 0.75 6.51 -16.52
CA ASP A 95 1.28 7.55 -15.63
C ASP A 95 2.38 7.04 -14.64
N PRO A 96 3.56 6.65 -15.16
CA PRO A 96 4.65 6.11 -14.33
C PRO A 96 5.14 7.08 -13.24
N ALA A 97 4.81 8.38 -13.34
CA ALA A 97 5.23 9.38 -12.37
C ALA A 97 4.46 9.31 -11.05
N THR A 98 3.22 8.80 -11.06
CA THR A 98 2.34 8.80 -9.88
C THR A 98 2.23 7.43 -9.21
N ASN A 99 2.73 6.36 -9.83
CA ASN A 99 2.55 4.97 -9.40
C ASN A 99 1.08 4.50 -9.28
N SER A 100 0.13 5.29 -9.81
CA SER A 100 -1.30 4.94 -9.85
C SER A 100 -1.59 3.67 -10.65
N TRP A 101 -0.66 3.26 -11.51
CA TRP A 101 -0.74 2.01 -12.26
C TRP A 101 -0.66 0.74 -11.42
N SER A 102 -0.06 0.82 -10.22
CA SER A 102 0.34 -0.36 -9.45
C SER A 102 -0.84 -1.02 -8.73
N PRO A 103 -0.81 -2.34 -8.52
CA PRO A 103 -1.88 -3.05 -7.80
C PRO A 103 -2.17 -2.50 -6.40
N SER A 104 -1.15 -2.08 -5.65
CA SER A 104 -1.32 -1.47 -4.32
C SER A 104 -2.04 -0.12 -4.35
N GLN A 105 -2.13 0.52 -5.52
CA GLN A 105 -2.90 1.73 -5.76
C GLN A 105 -4.22 1.47 -6.50
N GLY A 106 -4.62 0.20 -6.65
CA GLY A 106 -5.85 -0.21 -7.32
C GLY A 106 -5.72 -0.37 -8.83
N GLY A 107 -4.51 -0.29 -9.38
CA GLY A 107 -4.25 -0.54 -10.79
C GLY A 107 -4.45 -2.01 -11.18
N LYS A 108 -4.75 -2.23 -12.46
CA LYS A 108 -5.13 -3.53 -13.03
C LYS A 108 -4.47 -3.76 -14.38
N SER A 109 -4.11 -5.01 -14.66
CA SER A 109 -3.59 -5.40 -15.96
C SER A 109 -4.64 -5.22 -17.06
N GLY A 110 -4.25 -4.64 -18.19
CA GLY A 110 -5.15 -4.32 -19.30
C GLY A 110 -5.93 -3.01 -19.10
N GLU A 111 -5.83 -2.37 -17.94
CA GLU A 111 -6.42 -1.06 -17.66
C GLU A 111 -5.33 -0.01 -17.41
N THR A 112 -4.45 -0.28 -16.45
CA THR A 112 -3.41 0.68 -16.02
C THR A 112 -2.00 0.20 -16.31
N PHE A 113 -1.82 -1.05 -16.73
CA PHE A 113 -0.55 -1.55 -17.25
C PHE A 113 -0.77 -2.75 -18.18
N ALA A 114 0.13 -2.96 -19.12
CA ALA A 114 0.14 -4.15 -19.96
C ALA A 114 1.59 -4.55 -20.27
N TYR A 115 1.80 -5.80 -20.65
CA TYR A 115 3.14 -6.36 -20.83
C TYR A 115 3.24 -7.19 -22.11
N ALA A 116 4.47 -7.49 -22.52
CA ALA A 116 4.72 -8.38 -23.64
C ALA A 116 4.29 -9.81 -23.30
N GLY A 117 3.51 -10.43 -24.19
CA GLY A 117 3.06 -11.82 -24.08
C GLY A 117 4.04 -12.86 -24.65
N THR A 118 5.19 -12.42 -25.17
CA THR A 118 6.21 -13.30 -25.78
C THR A 118 6.82 -14.25 -24.74
N ASP A 119 7.25 -15.44 -25.17
CA ASP A 119 7.97 -16.34 -24.29
C ASP A 119 9.26 -15.70 -23.76
N GLY A 120 9.50 -15.87 -22.45
CA GLY A 120 10.66 -15.29 -21.76
C GLY A 120 10.56 -13.80 -21.43
N SER A 121 9.47 -13.10 -21.77
CA SER A 121 9.24 -11.69 -21.38
C SER A 121 8.49 -11.54 -20.05
N ARG A 122 8.29 -12.64 -19.31
CA ARG A 122 7.63 -12.70 -18.02
C ARG A 122 8.35 -13.70 -17.14
N LEU A 123 8.62 -13.33 -15.90
CA LEU A 123 9.38 -14.14 -14.95
C LEU A 123 8.65 -14.22 -13.62
N LEU A 124 8.87 -15.32 -12.91
CA LEU A 124 8.66 -15.42 -11.47
C LEU A 124 10.01 -15.29 -10.76
N VAL A 125 10.12 -14.37 -9.81
CA VAL A 125 11.25 -14.28 -8.88
C VAL A 125 10.71 -14.52 -7.48
N ALA A 126 11.02 -15.68 -6.90
CA ALA A 126 10.41 -16.13 -5.66
C ALA A 126 11.20 -15.69 -4.42
N PHE A 127 10.58 -15.70 -3.24
CA PHE A 127 11.32 -15.52 -1.99
C PHE A 127 12.21 -16.74 -1.69
N ALA A 128 13.44 -16.50 -1.25
CA ALA A 128 14.33 -17.57 -0.79
C ALA A 128 13.69 -18.42 0.32
N GLY A 129 13.68 -19.74 0.12
CA GLY A 129 13.07 -20.71 1.03
C GLY A 129 11.55 -20.87 0.87
N GLY A 130 10.91 -20.08 0.00
CA GLY A 130 9.48 -20.20 -0.31
C GLY A 130 9.17 -21.41 -1.19
N SER A 131 7.91 -21.88 -1.15
CA SER A 131 7.47 -23.04 -1.94
C SER A 131 7.60 -22.85 -3.46
N SER A 132 7.58 -21.61 -3.94
CA SER A 132 7.72 -21.27 -5.35
C SER A 132 9.19 -21.21 -5.83
N SER A 133 10.18 -21.35 -4.93
CA SER A 133 11.58 -21.10 -5.29
C SER A 133 12.19 -22.15 -6.23
N GLY A 134 11.67 -23.38 -6.23
CA GLY A 134 12.16 -24.45 -7.11
C GLY A 134 11.86 -24.21 -8.60
N GLU A 135 10.80 -23.45 -8.88
CA GLU A 135 10.29 -23.22 -10.23
C GLU A 135 10.50 -21.78 -10.71
N ALA A 136 11.13 -20.95 -9.87
CA ALA A 136 11.34 -19.54 -10.15
C ALA A 136 12.54 -19.31 -11.08
N ASN A 137 12.48 -18.24 -11.88
CA ASN A 137 13.57 -17.78 -12.74
C ASN A 137 14.69 -17.09 -11.95
N GLY A 138 14.43 -16.74 -10.69
CA GLY A 138 15.36 -16.11 -9.77
C GLY A 138 14.81 -16.12 -8.35
N VAL A 139 15.63 -15.72 -7.37
CA VAL A 139 15.27 -15.75 -5.95
C VAL A 139 15.63 -14.41 -5.28
N ILE A 140 14.67 -13.83 -4.55
CA ILE A 140 14.86 -12.68 -3.67
C ILE A 140 15.52 -13.18 -2.38
N ASP A 141 16.74 -12.72 -2.13
CA ASP A 141 17.49 -13.04 -0.93
C ASP A 141 17.10 -12.17 0.28
N ALA A 142 17.69 -12.43 1.44
CA ALA A 142 17.43 -11.68 2.67
C ALA A 142 17.81 -10.19 2.62
N ASN A 143 18.62 -9.78 1.64
CA ASN A 143 19.00 -8.38 1.42
C ASN A 143 18.07 -7.69 0.41
N GLY A 144 17.07 -8.39 -0.13
CA GLY A 144 16.17 -7.86 -1.14
C GLY A 144 16.79 -7.80 -2.53
N ALA A 145 17.84 -8.58 -2.77
CA ALA A 145 18.53 -8.67 -4.06
C ALA A 145 18.12 -9.93 -4.83
N TRP A 146 18.13 -9.84 -6.15
CA TRP A 146 17.88 -10.98 -7.05
C TRP A 146 18.49 -10.72 -8.43
N SER A 147 18.66 -11.78 -9.22
CA SER A 147 19.05 -11.67 -10.64
C SER A 147 18.31 -12.69 -11.49
N ALA A 148 17.99 -12.33 -12.73
CA ALA A 148 17.37 -13.23 -13.71
C ALA A 148 17.70 -12.79 -15.14
N GLN A 149 17.29 -13.59 -16.13
CA GLN A 149 17.32 -13.20 -17.54
C GLN A 149 15.91 -13.01 -18.08
N LEU A 150 15.70 -11.96 -18.88
CA LEU A 150 14.43 -11.62 -19.51
C LEU A 150 14.64 -11.41 -21.02
N THR A 151 13.70 -11.85 -21.84
CA THR A 151 13.68 -11.50 -23.27
C THR A 151 12.78 -10.29 -23.49
N ILE A 152 13.34 -9.22 -24.04
CA ILE A 152 12.60 -8.05 -24.50
C ILE A 152 12.42 -8.20 -26.02
N PRO A 153 11.20 -8.25 -26.57
CA PRO A 153 10.95 -8.56 -27.99
C PRO A 153 11.43 -7.48 -28.96
N GLY A 154 11.64 -6.25 -28.46
CA GLY A 154 11.97 -5.05 -29.22
C GLY A 154 11.18 -3.86 -28.67
N ALA A 155 11.25 -2.71 -29.34
CA ALA A 155 10.52 -1.51 -28.94
C ALA A 155 9.02 -1.58 -29.27
N ARG A 156 8.56 -2.57 -30.04
CA ARG A 156 7.16 -2.81 -30.35
C ARG A 156 6.74 -4.22 -29.97
N PHE A 157 5.55 -4.35 -29.38
CA PHE A 157 4.99 -5.64 -29.03
C PHE A 157 3.46 -5.60 -28.92
N THR A 158 2.82 -6.74 -29.14
CA THR A 158 1.39 -6.91 -28.83
C THR A 158 1.19 -7.00 -27.33
N ALA A 159 0.38 -6.09 -26.78
CA ALA A 159 0.05 -6.10 -25.36
C ALA A 159 -0.61 -7.42 -24.94
N SER A 160 -0.28 -7.90 -23.75
CA SER A 160 -0.93 -9.01 -23.05
C SER A 160 -1.35 -8.54 -21.67
N PHE A 161 -2.47 -9.08 -21.19
CA PHE A 161 -3.04 -8.74 -19.89
C PHE A 161 -3.89 -9.89 -19.31
N GLY A 162 -4.04 -9.85 -17.99
CA GLY A 162 -4.89 -10.74 -17.21
C GLY A 162 -4.23 -12.07 -16.80
N ASN A 163 -5.02 -13.01 -16.28
CA ASN A 163 -4.53 -14.26 -15.67
C ASN A 163 -4.65 -15.45 -16.65
N PRO A 164 -3.55 -16.16 -17.00
CA PRO A 164 -3.62 -17.31 -17.90
C PRO A 164 -4.30 -18.51 -17.29
N HIS A 165 -4.13 -18.72 -15.99
CA HIS A 165 -4.65 -19.88 -15.28
C HIS A 165 -6.17 -19.78 -15.06
N GLU A 166 -6.69 -18.56 -14.95
CA GLU A 166 -8.14 -18.32 -14.88
C GLU A 166 -8.78 -18.16 -16.29
N GLY A 167 -8.05 -18.43 -17.37
CA GLY A 167 -8.53 -18.26 -18.75
C GLY A 167 -8.77 -16.80 -19.14
N ALA A 168 -8.30 -15.85 -18.33
CA ALA A 168 -8.50 -14.41 -18.46
C ALA A 168 -7.33 -13.73 -19.18
N GLN A 169 -6.70 -14.38 -20.18
CA GLN A 169 -5.66 -13.75 -21.00
C GLN A 169 -6.27 -13.06 -22.21
N GLY A 170 -5.99 -11.76 -22.34
CA GLY A 170 -6.30 -11.00 -23.53
C GLY A 170 -5.03 -10.58 -24.26
N ALA A 171 -5.12 -10.52 -25.59
CA ALA A 171 -4.21 -9.74 -26.40
C ALA A 171 -4.83 -8.35 -26.61
N GLY A 172 -4.01 -7.31 -26.46
CA GLY A 172 -4.39 -5.92 -26.69
C GLY A 172 -3.79 -5.35 -27.96
N GLN A 173 -3.86 -4.03 -28.07
CA GLN A 173 -3.22 -3.28 -29.14
C GLN A 173 -1.69 -3.40 -29.11
N GLU A 174 -1.05 -3.07 -30.23
CA GLU A 174 0.39 -2.90 -30.29
C GLU A 174 0.82 -1.70 -29.42
N ILE A 175 1.85 -1.91 -28.60
CA ILE A 175 2.52 -0.88 -27.81
C ILE A 175 3.82 -0.51 -28.54
N ASP A 176 4.05 0.79 -28.74
CA ASP A 176 5.30 1.35 -29.26
C ASP A 176 6.04 2.14 -28.17
N CYS A 177 7.10 1.54 -27.64
CA CYS A 177 7.95 2.07 -26.59
C CYS A 177 8.82 3.26 -27.01
N LEU A 178 8.83 3.63 -28.29
CA LEU A 178 9.41 4.88 -28.77
C LEU A 178 8.40 6.03 -28.71
N GLN A 179 7.12 5.74 -28.49
CA GLN A 179 6.07 6.73 -28.28
C GLN A 179 5.75 6.88 -26.78
N VAL A 180 5.55 5.75 -26.08
CA VAL A 180 5.24 5.71 -24.64
C VAL A 180 6.40 5.19 -23.81
N GLN A 181 6.42 5.48 -22.51
CA GLN A 181 7.46 4.97 -21.64
C GLN A 181 7.19 3.50 -21.29
N CYS A 182 8.01 2.61 -21.85
CA CYS A 182 8.08 1.22 -21.43
C CYS A 182 9.18 1.01 -20.39
N GLY A 183 9.12 -0.12 -19.70
CA GLY A 183 10.06 -0.47 -18.65
C GLY A 183 9.87 -1.87 -18.11
N ILE A 184 10.68 -2.20 -17.10
CA ILE A 184 10.49 -3.39 -16.29
C ILE A 184 9.48 -3.09 -15.20
N ILE A 185 8.41 -3.88 -15.16
CA ILE A 185 7.35 -3.83 -14.17
C ILE A 185 7.58 -4.97 -13.18
N THR A 186 7.57 -4.68 -11.89
CA THR A 186 7.42 -5.70 -10.86
C THR A 186 6.10 -5.53 -10.14
N ILE A 187 5.42 -6.64 -9.88
CA ILE A 187 4.24 -6.72 -9.01
C ILE A 187 4.35 -7.96 -8.13
N GLY A 188 3.66 -8.01 -6.99
CA GLY A 188 3.69 -9.22 -6.18
C GLY A 188 3.04 -10.41 -6.89
N ALA A 189 3.64 -11.59 -6.69
CA ALA A 189 3.19 -12.82 -7.33
C ALA A 189 1.96 -13.42 -6.64
N HIS A 190 1.19 -14.23 -7.38
CA HIS A 190 -0.01 -14.94 -6.91
C HIS A 190 -1.02 -14.04 -6.19
N GLY A 191 -1.19 -12.82 -6.70
CA GLY A 191 -2.12 -11.83 -6.13
C GLY A 191 -1.63 -11.14 -4.85
N LEU A 192 -0.35 -11.30 -4.49
CA LEU A 192 0.25 -10.56 -3.38
C LEU A 192 0.30 -9.07 -3.74
N VAL A 193 -0.53 -8.26 -3.10
CA VAL A 193 -0.45 -6.79 -3.20
C VAL A 193 0.60 -6.30 -2.22
N ASN A 194 1.69 -5.71 -2.72
CA ASN A 194 2.80 -5.25 -1.89
C ASN A 194 3.54 -4.09 -2.55
N ALA A 195 3.22 -2.87 -2.10
CA ALA A 195 3.84 -1.64 -2.58
C ALA A 195 5.39 -1.63 -2.49
N ASN A 196 5.99 -2.37 -1.55
CA ASN A 196 7.46 -2.44 -1.44
C ASN A 196 8.13 -3.30 -2.50
N ASN A 197 7.34 -4.13 -3.19
CA ASN A 197 7.79 -5.04 -4.26
C ASN A 197 7.24 -4.63 -5.63
N GLU A 198 6.43 -3.59 -5.67
CA GLU A 198 5.87 -3.00 -6.89
C GLU A 198 6.78 -1.87 -7.36
N SER A 199 7.32 -2.01 -8.57
CA SER A 199 8.26 -1.03 -9.14
C SER A 199 8.10 -0.92 -10.65
N PHE A 200 8.47 0.23 -11.18
CA PHE A 200 8.61 0.46 -12.60
C PHE A 200 9.99 1.06 -12.88
N THR A 201 10.81 0.36 -13.65
CA THR A 201 12.11 0.86 -14.08
C THR A 201 12.07 1.16 -15.59
N PRO A 202 12.14 2.44 -15.99
CA PRO A 202 12.19 2.83 -17.41
C PRO A 202 13.31 2.13 -18.17
N VAL A 203 13.02 1.71 -19.41
CA VAL A 203 14.00 1.10 -20.31
C VAL A 203 14.24 2.00 -21.51
N SER A 204 15.51 2.14 -21.88
CA SER A 204 15.96 2.78 -23.11
C SER A 204 16.47 1.73 -24.09
N PHE A 205 16.18 1.92 -25.38
CA PHE A 205 16.54 1.01 -26.45
C PHE A 205 17.78 1.45 -27.19
N ALA A 206 18.67 0.52 -27.50
CA ALA A 206 19.76 0.74 -28.44
C ALA A 206 19.22 0.73 -29.88
N ALA A 207 19.45 1.83 -30.58
CA ALA A 207 19.22 1.95 -32.02
C ALA A 207 20.36 1.31 -32.81
N ALA A 208 20.13 1.03 -34.10
CA ALA A 208 21.16 0.52 -35.01
C ALA A 208 22.41 1.42 -35.11
N ASN A 209 22.28 2.73 -34.85
CA ASN A 209 23.40 3.67 -34.83
C ASN A 209 24.10 3.78 -33.44
N GLY A 210 23.75 2.91 -32.50
CA GLY A 210 24.30 2.88 -31.14
C GLY A 210 23.78 3.97 -30.19
N GLN A 211 22.84 4.81 -30.62
CA GLN A 211 22.18 5.77 -29.74
C GLN A 211 21.09 5.12 -28.91
N LEU A 212 20.88 5.62 -27.69
CA LEU A 212 19.74 5.22 -26.87
C LEU A 212 18.50 6.03 -27.25
N GLN A 213 17.39 5.34 -27.41
CA GLN A 213 16.07 5.90 -27.68
C GLN A 213 15.12 5.55 -26.54
N SER A 214 14.20 6.45 -26.19
CA SER A 214 13.20 6.23 -25.17
C SER A 214 11.92 6.95 -25.56
N GLY A 215 10.79 6.38 -25.17
CA GLY A 215 9.50 7.02 -25.36
C GLY A 215 9.37 8.30 -24.54
N SER A 216 8.41 9.13 -24.93
CA SER A 216 8.22 10.48 -24.39
C SER A 216 7.56 10.51 -23.00
N GLY A 217 7.18 9.36 -22.43
CA GLY A 217 6.36 9.30 -21.22
C GLY A 217 4.90 9.72 -21.44
N ALA A 218 4.46 9.80 -22.70
CA ALA A 218 3.04 9.98 -23.00
C ALA A 218 2.20 8.90 -22.31
N VAL A 219 1.05 9.31 -21.76
CA VAL A 219 0.11 8.42 -21.09
C VAL A 219 -0.44 7.44 -22.11
N GLN A 220 -0.28 6.14 -21.83
CA GLN A 220 -0.87 5.07 -22.61
C GLN A 220 -2.25 4.74 -22.04
N GLU A 221 -3.28 4.77 -22.89
CA GLU A 221 -4.55 4.12 -22.60
C GLU A 221 -4.43 2.65 -23.02
N PHE A 222 -4.72 1.72 -22.12
CA PHE A 222 -4.73 0.29 -22.45
C PHE A 222 -6.17 -0.08 -22.81
N GLY A 223 -6.40 -0.48 -24.07
CA GLY A 223 -7.74 -0.78 -24.57
C GLY A 223 -8.50 -1.74 -23.66
N GLY A 224 -9.69 -1.31 -23.23
CA GLY A 224 -10.43 -1.86 -22.09
C GLY A 224 -10.53 -3.37 -22.03
N ALA A 225 -9.77 -3.96 -21.10
CA ALA A 225 -10.10 -5.27 -20.56
C ALA A 225 -11.40 -5.17 -19.74
N SER A 226 -12.25 -6.19 -19.85
CA SER A 226 -13.48 -6.32 -19.06
C SER A 226 -13.16 -6.25 -17.56
N THR A 227 -13.98 -5.56 -16.78
CA THR A 227 -13.76 -5.13 -15.37
C THR A 227 -13.70 -6.25 -14.33
N ASN A 228 -13.13 -7.41 -14.67
CA ASN A 228 -13.05 -8.56 -13.78
C ASN A 228 -11.87 -8.42 -12.81
N ASP A 229 -12.09 -8.71 -11.53
CA ASP A 229 -11.07 -8.65 -10.46
C ASP A 229 -9.86 -9.60 -10.69
N ALA A 230 -9.98 -10.53 -11.64
CA ALA A 230 -8.92 -11.41 -12.13
C ALA A 230 -7.69 -10.65 -12.66
N ALA A 231 -7.86 -9.40 -13.15
CA ALA A 231 -6.75 -8.58 -13.69
C ALA A 231 -5.70 -8.18 -12.64
N THR A 232 -6.01 -8.32 -11.35
CA THR A 232 -5.11 -8.07 -10.21
C THR A 232 -4.31 -9.31 -9.80
N LYS A 233 -4.71 -10.49 -10.27
CA LYS A 233 -4.08 -11.78 -9.96
C LYS A 233 -3.43 -12.30 -11.22
N ILE A 234 -2.27 -11.79 -11.57
CA ILE A 234 -1.54 -12.30 -12.74
C ILE A 234 -0.81 -13.55 -12.31
N GLU A 235 -0.68 -14.55 -13.17
CA GLU A 235 0.22 -15.68 -12.95
C GLU A 235 1.03 -15.94 -14.23
N VAL A 236 2.25 -16.48 -14.08
CA VAL A 236 3.14 -16.73 -15.22
C VAL A 236 3.04 -18.21 -15.63
N PRO A 237 2.68 -18.53 -16.88
CA PRO A 237 2.68 -19.90 -17.37
C PRO A 237 4.08 -20.50 -17.34
N GLY A 238 4.23 -21.70 -16.78
CA GLY A 238 5.47 -22.48 -16.81
C GLY A 238 6.17 -22.66 -15.46
N ALA A 239 5.70 -22.01 -14.39
CA ALA A 239 6.02 -22.44 -13.03
C ALA A 239 5.11 -23.63 -12.69
N ALA A 240 5.65 -24.85 -12.70
CA ALA A 240 4.84 -26.02 -12.39
C ALA A 240 4.44 -25.98 -10.90
N GLU A 241 3.16 -25.82 -10.60
CA GLU A 241 2.67 -26.07 -9.25
C GLU A 241 2.93 -27.53 -8.91
N ALA A 242 3.80 -27.78 -7.92
CA ALA A 242 3.82 -29.08 -7.27
C ALA A 242 2.43 -29.31 -6.69
N PRO A 243 1.74 -30.43 -7.01
CA PRO A 243 0.39 -30.65 -6.51
C PRO A 243 0.43 -30.69 -4.99
N ALA A 244 -0.36 -29.80 -4.37
CA ALA A 244 -0.72 -29.92 -2.97
C ALA A 244 -1.29 -31.33 -2.77
N ALA A 245 -0.66 -32.12 -1.89
CA ALA A 245 -1.15 -33.43 -1.53
C ALA A 245 -2.57 -33.27 -0.96
N ALA A 246 -3.56 -33.59 -1.79
CA ALA A 246 -4.93 -33.75 -1.35
C ALA A 246 -4.96 -34.93 -0.39
N ALA A 247 -5.24 -34.65 0.88
CA ALA A 247 -5.72 -35.66 1.82
C ALA A 247 -7.09 -36.12 1.30
N ASP A 248 -7.13 -37.32 0.73
CA ASP A 248 -8.36 -37.99 0.33
C ASP A 248 -8.84 -38.83 1.53
N GLU A 249 -9.96 -38.42 2.15
CA GLU A 249 -10.71 -39.26 3.08
C GLU A 249 -11.92 -39.87 2.35
N THR A 250 -11.98 -41.20 2.44
CA THR A 250 -13.16 -42.09 2.46
C THR A 250 -13.77 -42.62 1.14
N GLY A 251 -13.47 -43.90 0.90
CA GLY A 251 -14.29 -44.85 0.13
C GLY A 251 -13.73 -46.29 0.25
N ALA A 252 -14.43 -47.16 0.98
CA ALA A 252 -14.14 -48.57 1.31
C ALA A 252 -14.08 -49.50 0.05
N GLU A 253 -13.67 -50.79 0.02
CA GLU A 253 -13.48 -51.92 0.96
C GLU A 253 -12.71 -53.01 0.14
N THR A 254 -11.72 -53.77 0.62
CA THR A 254 -11.88 -55.19 1.05
C THR A 254 -10.51 -55.86 1.30
N THR A 255 -10.47 -56.60 2.41
CA THR A 255 -9.49 -57.46 3.09
C THR A 255 -8.66 -58.49 2.30
N ALA A 256 -7.37 -58.63 2.63
CA ALA A 256 -6.68 -59.93 2.88
C ALA A 256 -5.33 -59.73 3.63
N ALA A 257 -5.05 -60.60 4.60
CA ALA A 257 -4.11 -60.40 5.70
C ALA A 257 -2.70 -60.99 5.52
N ALA A 258 -1.70 -60.24 6.05
CA ALA A 258 -0.50 -60.62 6.84
C ALA A 258 0.64 -61.51 6.25
N PRO A 259 1.90 -61.48 6.79
CA PRO A 259 2.33 -60.88 8.07
C PRO A 259 3.58 -59.95 8.05
N GLN A 260 3.72 -59.27 9.18
CA GLN A 260 4.68 -58.26 9.63
C GLN A 260 6.04 -58.87 10.07
N PRO A 261 7.11 -58.07 10.14
CA PRO A 261 8.00 -58.14 11.30
C PRO A 261 8.23 -56.78 12.00
N ALA A 262 8.10 -56.88 13.33
CA ALA A 262 8.71 -56.14 14.45
C ALA A 262 9.21 -54.67 14.29
N ALA A 263 8.68 -53.85 15.21
CA ALA A 263 9.04 -52.47 15.49
C ALA A 263 10.35 -52.31 16.30
N ALA A 264 10.96 -51.13 16.17
CA ALA A 264 11.84 -50.49 17.17
C ALA A 264 11.25 -49.11 17.55
N PRO A 265 11.47 -48.60 18.77
CA PRO A 265 10.62 -47.58 19.39
C PRO A 265 10.98 -46.14 19.02
N GLY A 266 9.99 -45.26 19.18
CA GLY A 266 9.99 -43.87 18.73
C GLY A 266 10.78 -42.88 19.58
N VAL A 267 11.06 -41.74 18.94
CA VAL A 267 11.35 -40.46 19.57
C VAL A 267 10.14 -39.58 19.29
N ALA A 268 9.33 -39.34 20.32
CA ALA A 268 8.28 -38.34 20.28
C ALA A 268 8.93 -36.98 20.56
N ASP A 269 9.02 -36.12 19.55
CA ASP A 269 9.27 -34.71 19.76
C ASP A 269 8.09 -34.12 20.52
N THR A 270 8.35 -33.70 21.76
CA THR A 270 7.41 -32.91 22.56
C THR A 270 7.51 -31.47 22.07
N PRO A 271 6.41 -30.78 21.73
CA PRO A 271 6.49 -29.36 21.47
C PRO A 271 6.88 -28.64 22.77
N ASP A 272 7.98 -27.88 22.71
CA ASP A 272 8.51 -27.06 23.79
C ASP A 272 7.42 -26.10 24.31
N ALA A 273 6.84 -26.44 25.47
CA ALA A 273 5.84 -25.64 26.17
C ALA A 273 6.38 -24.24 26.58
N THR A 274 7.69 -24.01 26.48
CA THR A 274 8.35 -22.73 26.76
C THR A 274 8.12 -21.69 25.65
N LEU A 275 7.95 -22.10 24.39
CA LEU A 275 7.72 -21.18 23.27
C LEU A 275 6.31 -20.56 23.32
N THR A 276 5.32 -21.36 23.75
CA THR A 276 3.92 -20.94 23.86
C THR A 276 3.71 -19.85 24.91
N TRP A 277 4.43 -19.91 26.05
CA TRP A 277 4.32 -18.89 27.10
C TRP A 277 4.97 -17.56 26.73
N VAL A 278 6.05 -17.58 25.94
CA VAL A 278 6.70 -16.35 25.45
C VAL A 278 5.81 -15.62 24.45
N VAL A 279 5.20 -16.35 23.51
CA VAL A 279 4.27 -15.77 22.52
C VAL A 279 3.03 -15.18 23.20
N LEU A 280 2.46 -15.87 24.19
CA LEU A 280 1.32 -15.36 24.97
C LEU A 280 1.70 -14.14 25.83
N GLY A 281 2.91 -14.12 26.41
CA GLY A 281 3.42 -12.98 27.17
C GLY A 281 3.61 -11.72 26.31
N VAL A 282 4.18 -11.86 25.11
CA VAL A 282 4.38 -10.73 24.18
C VAL A 282 3.04 -10.17 23.68
N LEU A 283 2.09 -11.04 23.35
CA LEU A 283 0.74 -10.61 22.94
C LEU A 283 0.00 -9.87 24.06
N ALA A 284 0.11 -10.33 25.32
CA ALA A 284 -0.51 -9.65 26.45
C ALA A 284 0.06 -8.23 26.66
N VAL A 285 1.38 -8.06 26.53
CA VAL A 285 2.03 -6.74 26.63
C VAL A 285 1.63 -5.82 25.48
N ALA A 286 1.53 -6.33 24.25
CA ALA A 286 1.10 -5.56 23.09
C ALA A 286 -0.34 -5.05 23.22
N VAL A 287 -1.25 -5.90 23.72
CA VAL A 287 -2.66 -5.51 23.95
C VAL A 287 -2.77 -4.45 25.04
N LEU A 288 -1.99 -4.56 26.13
CA LEU A 288 -1.96 -3.55 27.19
C LEU A 288 -1.41 -2.20 26.71
N ALA A 289 -0.35 -2.22 25.89
CA ALA A 289 0.23 -1.02 25.31
C ALA A 289 -0.77 -0.32 24.35
N LEU A 290 -1.49 -1.08 23.54
CA LEU A 290 -2.52 -0.55 22.65
C LEU A 290 -3.71 0.04 23.43
N GLY A 291 -4.15 -0.63 24.50
CA GLY A 291 -5.19 -0.13 25.41
C GLY A 291 -4.78 1.19 26.08
N ALA A 292 -3.53 1.30 26.52
CA ALA A 292 -3.00 2.54 27.09
C ALA A 292 -2.96 3.68 26.05
N ALA A 293 -2.50 3.40 24.83
CA ALA A 293 -2.46 4.39 23.75
C ALA A 293 -3.86 4.91 23.37
N ILE A 294 -4.85 4.03 23.25
CA ILE A 294 -6.25 4.40 22.98
C ILE A 294 -6.81 5.27 24.13
N THR A 295 -6.49 4.94 25.38
CA THR A 295 -6.92 5.71 26.55
C THR A 295 -6.30 7.12 26.54
N VAL A 296 -5.02 7.26 26.20
CA VAL A 296 -4.36 8.57 26.09
C VAL A 296 -4.97 9.41 24.98
N VAL A 297 -5.22 8.83 23.80
CA VAL A 297 -5.83 9.53 22.66
C VAL A 297 -7.25 9.99 22.98
N THR A 298 -8.06 9.14 23.63
CA THR A 298 -9.44 9.50 23.99
C THR A 298 -9.51 10.59 25.06
N VAL A 299 -8.62 10.56 26.07
CA VAL A 299 -8.51 11.63 27.07
C VAL A 299 -8.06 12.94 26.44
N LYS A 300 -7.06 12.91 25.56
CA LYS A 300 -6.56 14.11 24.86
C LYS A 300 -7.63 14.73 23.95
N ARG A 301 -8.39 13.91 23.22
CA ARG A 301 -9.53 14.37 22.39
C ARG A 301 -10.66 14.98 23.23
N ARG A 302 -10.99 14.39 24.39
CA ARG A 302 -11.98 14.95 25.32
C ARG A 302 -11.52 16.26 25.95
N GLY A 303 -10.22 16.41 26.24
CA GLY A 303 -9.63 17.67 26.72
C GLY A 303 -9.72 18.78 25.68
N ALA A 304 -9.38 18.47 24.41
CA ALA A 304 -9.48 19.42 23.31
C ALA A 304 -10.94 19.87 23.06
N ALA A 305 -11.90 18.94 23.09
CA ALA A 305 -13.32 19.26 22.94
C ALA A 305 -13.86 20.16 24.07
N ARG A 306 -13.39 19.96 25.31
CA ARG A 306 -13.74 20.83 26.45
C ARG A 306 -13.12 22.23 26.34
N ALA A 307 -11.90 22.35 25.81
CA ALA A 307 -11.26 23.65 25.57
C ALA A 307 -11.98 24.45 24.46
N LEU A 308 -12.46 23.77 23.42
CA LEU A 308 -13.29 24.36 22.36
C LEU A 308 -14.66 24.81 22.91
N ALA A 309 -15.33 23.99 23.72
CA ALA A 309 -16.62 24.35 24.32
C ALA A 309 -16.52 25.53 25.32
N ALA A 310 -15.39 25.69 26.01
CA ALA A 310 -15.14 26.83 26.89
C ALA A 310 -14.93 28.14 26.13
N SER A 311 -14.48 28.08 24.87
CA SER A 311 -14.25 29.25 24.02
C SER A 311 -15.53 29.78 23.37
N THR A 312 -16.56 28.95 23.21
CA THR A 312 -17.84 29.36 22.62
C THR A 312 -18.81 30.01 23.61
N ALA A 313 -18.57 29.88 24.92
CA ALA A 313 -19.45 30.43 25.96
C ALA A 313 -19.26 31.94 26.21
N THR A 314 -18.31 32.60 25.54
CA THR A 314 -18.01 34.04 25.73
C THR A 314 -18.56 34.96 24.63
N ALA A 315 -19.25 34.42 23.61
CA ALA A 315 -19.84 35.22 22.55
C ALA A 315 -21.28 35.64 22.89
N THR A 316 -21.43 36.85 23.43
CA THR A 316 -22.75 37.51 23.58
C THR A 316 -23.29 37.92 22.21
N PRO A 317 -24.52 37.52 21.82
CA PRO A 317 -25.10 37.92 20.54
C PRO A 317 -25.56 39.39 20.55
N PRO A 318 -25.39 40.15 19.45
CA PRO A 318 -25.99 41.48 19.31
C PRO A 318 -27.50 41.39 19.06
N GLY A 319 -28.26 42.29 19.68
CA GLY A 319 -29.72 42.35 19.62
C GLY A 319 -30.28 42.80 18.26
N PRO A 320 -31.59 42.56 18.01
CA PRO A 320 -32.21 42.79 16.72
C PRO A 320 -32.60 44.27 16.54
N GLY A 321 -32.15 44.88 15.45
CA GLY A 321 -32.46 46.27 15.11
C GLY A 321 -32.50 46.53 13.59
N ALA A 322 -33.74 46.52 13.08
CA ALA A 322 -34.31 47.31 11.98
C ALA A 322 -33.81 47.17 10.51
N PRO A 323 -34.73 47.37 9.52
CA PRO A 323 -34.55 46.99 8.12
C PRO A 323 -34.05 48.15 7.23
N ALA A 324 -33.38 47.82 6.14
CA ALA A 324 -33.08 48.76 5.05
C ALA A 324 -33.54 48.20 3.70
N SER A 325 -34.14 49.09 2.92
CA SER A 325 -34.98 48.85 1.76
C SER A 325 -34.22 48.91 0.43
N GLY A 326 -34.44 47.89 -0.43
CA GLY A 326 -34.46 47.94 -1.92
C GLY A 326 -33.14 48.06 -2.70
N PRO A 327 -33.17 47.97 -4.06
CA PRO A 327 -34.11 47.26 -4.94
C PRO A 327 -33.40 46.21 -5.84
N ALA A 328 -34.21 45.36 -6.48
CA ALA A 328 -33.81 44.32 -7.44
C ALA A 328 -33.21 44.87 -8.75
N PRO A 329 -32.53 44.02 -9.53
CA PRO A 329 -33.06 43.76 -10.87
C PRO A 329 -33.18 42.28 -11.26
N GLU A 330 -34.10 42.09 -12.20
CA GLU A 330 -34.50 40.88 -12.93
C GLU A 330 -33.36 40.18 -13.67
N GLY A 331 -33.54 38.87 -13.92
CA GLY A 331 -32.66 38.09 -14.79
C GLY A 331 -32.99 36.60 -14.84
N THR A 332 -34.15 36.27 -15.39
CA THR A 332 -34.58 34.92 -15.78
C THR A 332 -33.75 34.40 -16.97
N VAL A 333 -33.13 33.21 -16.88
CA VAL A 333 -33.01 32.27 -18.02
C VAL A 333 -33.05 30.81 -17.52
N THR A 334 -33.94 30.07 -18.16
CA THR A 334 -34.36 28.67 -18.02
C THR A 334 -33.56 27.68 -18.86
N GLY A 335 -33.58 26.40 -18.45
CA GLY A 335 -33.41 25.20 -19.30
C GLY A 335 -32.01 24.57 -19.24
N GLY A 336 -31.78 23.28 -18.95
CA GLY A 336 -32.65 22.10 -18.99
C GLY A 336 -32.38 21.28 -20.25
N ALA A 337 -31.57 20.21 -20.15
CA ALA A 337 -31.66 19.02 -21.02
C ALA A 337 -30.74 17.89 -20.51
N SER A 338 -31.38 16.85 -19.95
CA SER A 338 -30.81 15.51 -19.80
C SER A 338 -30.79 14.82 -21.17
N ALA A 339 -29.66 14.22 -21.55
CA ALA A 339 -29.59 13.33 -22.71
C ALA A 339 -29.48 11.88 -22.21
N ALA A 340 -30.54 11.11 -22.44
CA ALA A 340 -30.56 9.66 -22.34
C ALA A 340 -30.04 9.06 -23.65
N PHE A 341 -29.01 8.23 -23.57
CA PHE A 341 -28.45 7.49 -24.70
C PHE A 341 -29.24 6.18 -24.87
N ARG A 342 -29.93 6.03 -26.01
CA ARG A 342 -30.61 4.79 -26.43
C ARG A 342 -29.59 3.88 -27.11
N ALA A 343 -29.49 2.64 -26.62
CA ALA A 343 -28.90 1.53 -27.34
C ALA A 343 -29.78 1.15 -28.55
N ARG A 344 -29.14 0.88 -29.69
CA ARG A 344 -29.74 0.21 -30.85
C ARG A 344 -29.03 -1.13 -30.99
N GLU A 345 -29.78 -2.20 -30.77
CA GLU A 345 -29.53 -3.53 -31.32
C GLU A 345 -29.60 -3.45 -32.85
N GLU A 346 -28.55 -3.92 -33.54
CA GLU A 346 -28.72 -4.51 -34.87
C GLU A 346 -28.21 -5.95 -34.84
N VAL A 347 -29.16 -6.83 -35.15
CA VAL A 347 -29.03 -8.25 -35.48
C VAL A 347 -28.90 -8.32 -37.01
N GLY A 348 -27.91 -9.04 -37.54
CA GLY A 348 -27.89 -9.32 -38.98
C GLY A 348 -26.65 -10.02 -39.52
N SER A 349 -26.76 -11.36 -39.62
CA SER A 349 -26.12 -12.29 -40.57
C SER A 349 -24.63 -12.62 -40.44
#